data_AF-A0A1Q8BG22-F1
#
_entry.id   AF-A0A1Q8BG22-F1
#
_cell.length_a   1.000
_cell.length_b   1.000
_cell.length_c   1.000
_cell.angle_alpha   90.00
_cell.angle_beta   90.00
_cell.angle_gamma   90.00
#
_symmetry.space_group_name_H-M   'P 1'
#
loop_
_entity.id
_entity.type
_entity.pdbx_description
1 polymer ?
#
loop_
_entity_poly.entity_id
_entity_poly.type
_entity_poly.pdbx_seq_one_letter_code
_entity_poly.pdbx_strand_id
1 'polypeptide(L)'
;MVAIVLAASISVTSITYQAQVGSAVNVANGLLATDKGFTRVLAASTATSCSVPVIFTVVPGTANTNITSGHLVYDVQVNSTTSTSIPPAGTRFNVTLVISSTPYGPVCIQTPIPSVSGQTIDCKFDVGTALPASPYTFKVTVQ
;
A
#
# COMPACT_ATOMS: atom_id res chain seq x y z
N MET A 1 -14.05 0.83 -26.28
CA MET A 1 -12.63 1.18 -26.13
C MET A 1 -12.24 0.86 -24.69
N VAL A 2 -11.45 -0.19 -24.47
CA VAL A 2 -10.99 -0.58 -23.13
C VAL A 2 -9.60 0.04 -22.97
N ALA A 3 -9.46 0.99 -22.05
CA ALA A 3 -8.16 1.53 -21.66
C ALA A 3 -7.56 0.60 -20.61
N ILE A 4 -6.63 -0.25 -21.02
CA ILE A 4 -5.81 -1.03 -20.09
C ILE A 4 -4.65 -0.10 -19.70
N VAL A 5 -4.71 0.48 -18.51
CA VAL A 5 -3.59 1.21 -17.91
C VAL A 5 -2.74 0.19 -17.18
N LEU A 6 -1.61 -0.19 -17.78
CA LEU A 6 -0.55 -0.91 -17.08
C LEU A 6 0.26 0.13 -16.29
N ALA A 7 0.26 0.03 -14.96
CA ALA A 7 1.21 0.78 -14.14
C ALA A 7 2.62 0.41 -14.61
N ALA A 8 3.42 1.40 -14.99
CA ALA A 8 4.82 1.17 -15.32
C ALA A 8 5.50 0.49 -14.11
N SER A 9 6.07 -0.69 -14.33
CA SER A 9 6.90 -1.33 -13.32
C SER A 9 8.08 -0.42 -13.03
N ILE A 10 8.24 0.00 -11.76
CA ILE A 10 9.46 0.67 -11.34
C ILE A 10 10.59 -0.35 -11.45
N SER A 11 11.62 -0.03 -12.23
CA SER A 11 12.82 -0.84 -12.39
C SER A 11 14.00 -0.09 -11.79
N VAL A 12 14.68 -0.73 -10.86
CA VAL A 12 15.95 -0.22 -10.30
C VAL A 12 17.08 -0.88 -11.06
N THR A 13 18.07 -0.11 -11.55
CA THR A 13 19.29 -0.65 -12.18
C THR A 13 20.53 -0.28 -11.35
N SER A 14 21.69 -0.90 -11.60
CA SER A 14 22.93 -0.63 -10.87
C SER A 14 23.52 0.77 -11.06
N ILE A 15 23.05 1.52 -12.08
CA ILE A 15 23.60 2.82 -12.49
C ILE A 15 22.55 3.94 -12.59
N THR A 16 21.26 3.60 -12.53
CA THR A 16 20.17 4.61 -12.49
C THR A 16 19.07 4.19 -11.52
N TYR A 17 18.81 5.04 -10.54
CA TYR A 17 17.57 5.03 -9.75
C TYR A 17 16.58 5.96 -10.44
N GLN A 18 15.68 5.41 -11.26
CA GLN A 18 14.49 6.13 -11.68
C GLN A 18 13.36 5.76 -10.73
N ALA A 19 13.30 6.41 -9.56
CA ALA A 19 12.06 6.42 -8.82
C ALA A 19 11.10 7.35 -9.51
N GLN A 20 10.16 6.77 -10.23
CA GLN A 20 8.94 7.46 -10.57
C GLN A 20 8.05 7.45 -9.31
N VAL A 21 8.31 8.36 -8.37
CA VAL A 21 7.37 8.64 -7.27
C VAL A 21 6.16 9.30 -7.92
N GLY A 22 5.07 8.54 -8.09
CA GLY A 22 3.87 9.08 -8.74
C GLY A 22 2.99 8.08 -9.51
N SER A 23 3.15 6.78 -9.33
CA SER A 23 2.20 5.81 -9.86
C SER A 23 0.94 5.78 -8.98
N ALA A 24 -0.05 6.60 -9.32
CA ALA A 24 -1.39 6.51 -8.76
C ALA A 24 -2.12 5.35 -9.45
N VAL A 25 -2.34 4.23 -8.74
CA VAL A 25 -3.07 3.08 -9.28
C VAL A 25 -4.53 3.24 -8.88
N ASN A 26 -5.40 3.46 -9.87
CA ASN A 26 -6.84 3.34 -9.67
C ASN A 26 -7.17 1.88 -9.41
N VAL A 27 -7.45 1.55 -8.15
CA VAL A 27 -7.90 0.23 -7.76
C VAL A 27 -9.40 0.19 -8.06
N ALA A 28 -9.84 -0.83 -8.80
CA ALA A 28 -11.26 -1.06 -9.01
C ALA A 28 -12.01 -0.98 -7.65
N ASN A 29 -13.22 -0.40 -7.66
CA ASN A 29 -14.05 -0.14 -6.47
C ASN A 29 -13.71 1.14 -5.69
N GLY A 30 -13.28 2.22 -6.35
CA GLY A 30 -13.26 3.55 -5.72
C GLY A 30 -12.18 3.75 -4.67
N LEU A 31 -11.10 2.96 -4.71
CA LEU A 31 -9.89 3.19 -3.93
C LEU A 31 -8.75 3.66 -4.85
N LEU A 32 -7.90 4.56 -4.33
CA LEU A 32 -6.69 5.00 -5.02
C LEU A 32 -5.48 4.66 -4.16
N ALA A 33 -4.54 3.89 -4.71
CA ALA A 33 -3.28 3.60 -4.04
C ALA A 33 -2.17 4.51 -4.61
N THR A 34 -1.43 5.17 -3.71
CA THR A 34 -0.32 6.06 -4.02
C THR A 34 0.94 5.55 -3.34
N ASP A 35 1.97 5.26 -4.14
CA ASP A 35 3.29 4.88 -3.66
C ASP A 35 3.97 6.03 -2.89
N LYS A 36 4.48 5.75 -1.68
CA LYS A 36 5.31 6.67 -0.87
C LYS A 36 6.76 6.20 -0.75
N GLY A 37 7.11 5.05 -1.31
CA GLY A 37 8.47 4.53 -1.38
C GLY A 37 8.99 3.85 -0.10
N PHE A 38 10.30 3.62 -0.06
CA PHE A 38 10.99 2.96 1.05
C PHE A 38 11.57 3.97 2.03
N THR A 39 11.38 3.74 3.33
CA THR A 39 12.00 4.53 4.41
C THR A 39 12.59 3.61 5.47
N ARG A 40 13.75 3.96 6.04
CA ARG A 40 14.29 3.26 7.21
C ARG A 40 13.62 3.80 8.46
N VAL A 41 13.02 2.91 9.26
CA VAL A 41 12.27 3.30 10.46
C VAL A 41 13.12 3.19 11.72
N LEU A 42 12.87 4.07 12.69
CA LEU A 42 13.59 4.10 13.97
C LEU A 42 12.80 3.46 15.13
N ALA A 43 11.49 3.32 14.98
CA ALA A 43 10.61 2.75 15.99
C ALA A 43 9.97 1.45 15.47
N ALA A 44 9.87 0.46 16.35
CA ALA A 44 9.13 -0.77 16.07
C ALA A 44 7.61 -0.54 16.18
N SER A 45 6.82 -1.35 15.47
CA SER A 45 5.36 -1.36 15.54
C SER A 45 4.82 -2.77 15.38
N THR A 46 3.78 -3.15 16.13
CA THR A 46 3.21 -4.49 16.08
C THR A 46 2.15 -4.61 14.98
N ALA A 47 2.04 -5.80 14.36
CA ALA A 47 0.99 -6.07 13.37
C ALA A 47 -0.34 -6.40 14.04
N THR A 48 -1.33 -5.51 13.91
CA THR A 48 -2.70 -5.77 14.40
C THR A 48 -3.76 -5.66 13.31
N SER A 49 -3.40 -5.18 12.13
CA SER A 49 -4.39 -4.80 11.10
C SER A 49 -5.27 -5.97 10.63
N CYS A 50 -4.78 -7.22 10.61
CA CYS A 50 -5.60 -8.35 10.16
C CYS A 50 -6.35 -9.09 11.28
N SER A 51 -6.08 -8.82 12.56
CA SER A 51 -6.95 -9.25 13.66
C SER A 51 -8.11 -8.27 13.86
N VAL A 52 -7.83 -6.96 13.74
CA VAL A 52 -8.82 -5.88 13.72
C VAL A 52 -8.50 -4.95 12.54
N PRO A 53 -9.27 -5.02 11.44
CA PRO A 53 -9.08 -4.16 10.27
C PRO A 53 -9.00 -2.69 10.62
N VAL A 54 -8.04 -1.99 10.01
CA VAL A 54 -7.95 -0.54 10.16
C VAL A 54 -9.06 0.08 9.33
N ILE A 55 -9.98 0.78 10.00
CA ILE A 55 -11.14 1.40 9.36
C ILE A 55 -10.73 2.79 8.87
N PHE A 56 -11.16 3.16 7.67
CA PHE A 56 -10.98 4.53 7.18
C PHE A 56 -11.74 5.50 8.10
N THR A 57 -11.07 6.57 8.55
CA THR A 57 -11.69 7.62 9.37
C THR A 57 -11.25 9.00 8.89
N VAL A 58 -11.78 10.06 9.51
CA VAL A 58 -11.33 11.44 9.27
C VAL A 58 -9.88 11.68 9.65
N VAL A 59 -9.34 10.87 10.58
CA VAL A 59 -7.92 10.87 10.91
C VAL A 59 -7.24 9.76 10.09
N PRO A 60 -6.12 10.05 9.39
CA PRO A 60 -5.37 9.04 8.67
C PRO A 60 -5.01 7.85 9.56
N GLY A 61 -5.37 6.65 9.10
CA GLY A 61 -5.01 5.39 9.78
C GLY A 61 -3.64 4.88 9.35
N THR A 62 -3.10 3.93 10.11
CA THR A 62 -1.91 3.16 9.70
C THR A 62 -2.20 1.67 9.88
N ALA A 63 -2.04 0.91 8.81
CA ALA A 63 -2.10 -0.55 8.81
C ALA A 63 -0.70 -1.09 8.49
N ASN A 64 -0.05 -1.76 9.44
CA ASN A 64 1.30 -2.26 9.26
C ASN A 64 1.43 -3.77 9.48
N THR A 65 2.43 -4.37 8.84
CA THR A 65 3.03 -5.64 9.28
C THR A 65 3.85 -5.42 10.54
N ASN A 66 4.47 -6.46 11.11
CA ASN A 66 5.31 -6.28 12.28
C ASN A 66 6.56 -5.53 11.84
N ILE A 67 6.72 -4.30 12.30
CA ILE A 67 7.82 -3.42 11.95
C ILE A 67 8.90 -3.53 13.02
N THR A 68 10.12 -3.80 12.58
CA THR A 68 11.32 -3.83 13.42
C THR A 68 12.10 -2.53 13.25
N SER A 69 12.61 -1.98 14.36
CA SER A 69 13.49 -0.80 14.30
C SER A 69 14.72 -1.10 13.44
N GLY A 70 15.11 -0.14 12.60
CA GLY A 70 16.24 -0.25 11.68
C GLY A 70 15.94 -0.94 10.36
N HIS A 71 14.75 -1.54 10.18
CA HIS A 71 14.35 -2.11 8.89
C HIS A 71 13.92 -1.04 7.87
N LEU A 72 13.90 -1.44 6.60
CA LEU A 72 13.23 -0.72 5.53
C LEU A 72 11.74 -1.04 5.57
N VAL A 73 10.92 0.00 5.48
CA VAL A 73 9.48 -0.09 5.37
C VAL A 73 9.06 0.52 4.04
N TYR A 74 8.29 -0.24 3.26
CA TYR A 74 7.62 0.28 2.08
C TYR A 74 6.23 0.80 2.47
N ASP A 75 5.92 2.03 2.06
CA ASP A 75 4.69 2.73 2.41
C ASP A 75 3.83 2.98 1.16
N VAL A 76 2.55 2.60 1.26
CA VAL A 76 1.52 2.93 0.28
C VAL A 76 0.37 3.60 0.97
N GLN A 77 0.00 4.78 0.50
CA GLN A 77 -1.22 5.43 0.94
C GLN A 77 -2.40 4.93 0.11
N VAL A 78 -3.42 4.39 0.77
CA VAL A 78 -4.70 4.05 0.14
C VAL A 78 -5.71 5.12 0.51
N ASN A 79 -6.43 5.66 -0.48
CA ASN A 79 -7.43 6.71 -0.31
C ASN A 79 -8.80 6.17 -0.73
N SER A 80 -9.84 6.46 0.06
CA SER A 80 -11.21 6.32 -0.40
C SER A 80 -11.55 7.48 -1.34
N THR A 81 -11.89 7.19 -2.60
CA THR A 81 -12.14 8.21 -3.61
C THR A 81 -13.63 8.51 -3.79
N THR A 82 -13.92 9.65 -4.41
CA THR A 82 -15.27 10.12 -4.74
C THR A 82 -15.81 9.61 -6.08
N SER A 83 -15.06 8.81 -6.84
CA SER A 83 -15.44 8.52 -8.23
C SER A 83 -16.48 7.39 -8.32
N THR A 84 -17.75 7.73 -8.14
CA THR A 84 -18.96 6.97 -8.56
C THR A 84 -19.16 5.54 -8.01
N SER A 85 -18.20 4.96 -7.30
CA SER A 85 -18.25 3.58 -6.77
C SER A 85 -17.50 3.47 -5.44
N ILE A 86 -17.94 4.22 -4.43
CA ILE A 86 -17.46 3.99 -3.06
C ILE A 86 -17.78 2.52 -2.71
N PRO A 87 -16.81 1.73 -2.20
CA PRO A 87 -17.12 0.38 -1.80
C PRO A 87 -18.24 0.37 -0.75
N PRO A 88 -19.07 -0.69 -0.71
CA PRO A 88 -20.10 -0.84 0.32
C PRO A 88 -19.54 -0.63 1.73
N ALA A 89 -20.41 -0.20 2.63
CA ALA A 89 -20.03 0.02 4.02
C ALA A 89 -19.54 -1.29 4.65
N GLY A 90 -18.42 -1.24 5.38
CA GLY A 90 -17.83 -2.40 6.02
C GLY A 90 -17.11 -3.39 5.09
N THR A 91 -16.93 -3.07 3.80
CA THR A 91 -16.08 -3.87 2.90
C THR A 91 -14.64 -3.90 3.40
N ARG A 92 -14.11 -5.11 3.53
CA ARG A 92 -12.73 -5.37 3.93
C ARG A 92 -11.85 -5.58 2.70
N PHE A 93 -10.62 -5.10 2.78
CA PHE A 93 -9.60 -5.28 1.77
C PHE A 93 -8.30 -5.77 2.38
N ASN A 94 -7.60 -6.62 1.63
CA ASN A 94 -6.25 -7.03 1.91
C ASN A 94 -5.30 -6.28 0.98
N VAL A 95 -4.32 -5.60 1.56
CA VAL A 95 -3.26 -4.93 0.81
C VAL A 95 -1.99 -5.78 0.92
N THR A 96 -1.44 -6.19 -0.22
CA THR A 96 -0.22 -6.99 -0.31
C THR A 96 0.81 -6.28 -1.17
N LEU A 97 2.07 -6.37 -0.73
CA LEU A 97 3.24 -5.96 -1.50
C LEU A 97 3.96 -7.22 -1.99
N VAL A 98 4.40 -7.23 -3.23
CA VAL A 98 5.32 -8.23 -3.76
C VAL A 98 6.55 -7.51 -4.28
N ILE A 99 7.74 -7.84 -3.79
CA ILE A 99 9.02 -7.38 -4.33
C ILE A 99 9.69 -8.57 -5.01
N SER A 100 9.95 -8.46 -6.30
CA SER A 100 10.32 -9.58 -7.18
C SER A 100 9.29 -10.71 -7.09
N SER A 101 9.56 -11.76 -6.29
CA SER A 101 8.67 -12.89 -6.03
C SER A 101 8.31 -13.04 -4.55
N THR A 102 8.82 -12.17 -3.69
CA THR A 102 8.63 -12.26 -2.23
C THR A 102 7.40 -11.43 -1.82
N PRO A 103 6.35 -12.06 -1.29
CA PRO A 103 5.20 -11.35 -0.76
C PRO A 103 5.46 -10.81 0.65
N TYR A 104 4.88 -9.65 0.95
CA TYR A 104 4.84 -9.01 2.25
C TYR A 104 3.40 -8.63 2.60
N GLY A 105 3.00 -8.88 3.85
CA GLY A 105 1.62 -8.69 4.32
C GLY A 105 0.82 -10.01 4.38
N PRO A 106 -0.53 -9.94 4.31
CA PRO A 106 -1.32 -8.73 4.04
C PRO A 106 -1.34 -7.77 5.23
N VAL A 107 -1.68 -6.51 4.95
CA VAL A 107 -2.29 -5.61 5.93
C VAL A 107 -3.77 -5.44 5.57
N CYS A 108 -4.63 -5.36 6.57
CA CYS A 108 -6.08 -5.39 6.34
C CYS A 108 -6.72 -4.04 6.69
N ILE A 109 -7.52 -3.53 5.75
CA ILE A 109 -8.22 -2.24 5.87
C ILE A 109 -9.72 -2.44 5.61
N GLN A 110 -10.55 -1.49 6.05
CA GLN A 110 -12.01 -1.60 5.89
C GLN A 110 -12.66 -0.23 5.65
N THR A 111 -13.68 -0.17 4.80
CA THR A 111 -14.55 1.02 4.71
C THR A 111 -15.32 1.23 6.01
N PRO A 112 -15.64 2.50 6.35
CA PRO A 112 -16.46 2.80 7.52
C PRO A 112 -17.92 2.45 7.25
N ILE A 113 -18.72 2.53 8.31
CA ILE A 113 -20.18 2.40 8.25
C ILE A 113 -20.76 3.73 8.76
N PRO A 114 -21.36 4.58 7.90
CA PRO A 114 -21.48 4.46 6.44
C PRO A 114 -20.14 4.73 5.70
N SER A 115 -20.05 4.36 4.42
CA SER A 115 -18.85 4.66 3.63
C SER A 115 -18.67 6.17 3.39
N VAL A 116 -17.45 6.65 3.55
CA VAL A 116 -17.08 8.07 3.38
C VAL A 116 -15.83 8.17 2.49
N SER A 117 -15.80 9.16 1.61
CA SER A 117 -14.67 9.45 0.72
C SER A 117 -13.69 10.47 1.32
N GLY A 118 -12.51 10.59 0.73
CA GLY A 118 -11.47 11.54 1.16
C GLY A 118 -10.68 11.09 2.40
N GLN A 119 -10.84 9.84 2.82
CA GLN A 119 -10.15 9.27 3.97
C GLN A 119 -8.95 8.46 3.50
N THR A 120 -7.93 8.35 4.34
CA THR A 120 -6.66 7.72 3.96
C THR A 120 -6.18 6.72 5.02
N ILE A 121 -5.55 5.64 4.57
CA ILE A 121 -4.80 4.73 5.42
C ILE A 121 -3.42 4.52 4.79
N ASP A 122 -2.37 4.66 5.60
CA ASP A 122 -1.02 4.27 5.21
C ASP A 122 -0.82 2.77 5.47
N CYS A 123 -0.59 2.01 4.40
CA CYS A 123 -0.33 0.58 4.41
C CYS A 123 1.19 0.36 4.37
N LYS A 124 1.75 -0.13 5.47
CA LYS A 124 3.21 -0.21 5.69
C LYS A 124 3.68 -1.65 5.78
N PHE A 125 4.69 -1.98 4.99
CA PHE A 125 5.28 -3.31 4.90
C PHE A 125 6.73 -3.25 5.34
N ASP A 126 7.06 -3.95 6.42
CA ASP A 126 8.46 -4.22 6.78
C ASP A 126 9.05 -5.18 5.75
N VAL A 127 10.10 -4.76 5.05
CA VAL A 127 10.76 -5.53 3.99
C VAL A 127 12.15 -6.03 4.40
N GLY A 128 12.52 -5.88 5.68
CA GLY A 128 13.82 -6.28 6.20
C GLY A 128 14.90 -5.20 6.06
N THR A 129 16.17 -5.58 6.17
CA THR A 129 17.30 -4.63 6.23
C THR A 129 17.88 -4.25 4.88
N ALA A 130 17.52 -4.95 3.80
CA ALA A 130 18.05 -4.76 2.46
C ALA A 130 17.00 -5.11 1.39
N LEU A 131 17.11 -4.46 0.23
CA LEU A 131 16.31 -4.78 -0.96
C LEU A 131 17.04 -5.83 -1.81
N PRO A 132 16.32 -6.54 -2.71
CA PRO A 132 16.94 -7.48 -3.62
C PRO A 132 18.02 -6.83 -4.50
N ALA A 133 18.95 -7.65 -5.00
CA ALA A 133 19.90 -7.19 -6.00
C ALA A 133 19.16 -6.69 -7.23
N SER A 134 19.58 -5.52 -7.72
CA SER A 134 19.02 -4.92 -8.92
C SER A 134 19.35 -5.75 -10.17
N PRO A 135 18.44 -5.86 -11.16
CA PRO A 135 17.13 -5.21 -11.17
C PRO A 135 16.06 -6.01 -10.41
N TYR A 136 15.16 -5.27 -9.76
CA TYR A 136 13.96 -5.85 -9.15
C TYR A 136 12.74 -5.00 -9.49
N THR A 137 11.56 -5.64 -9.39
CA THR A 137 10.26 -4.99 -9.54
C THR A 137 9.50 -5.06 -8.24
N PHE A 138 8.46 -4.25 -8.10
CA PHE A 138 7.49 -4.43 -7.04
C PHE A 138 6.07 -4.18 -7.54
N LYS A 139 5.11 -4.79 -6.86
CA LYS A 139 3.68 -4.68 -7.16
C LYS A 139 2.91 -4.57 -5.86
N VAL A 140 1.96 -3.64 -5.81
CA VAL A 140 0.96 -3.57 -4.75
C VAL A 140 -0.40 -3.99 -5.27
N THR A 141 -1.10 -4.80 -4.48
CA THR A 141 -2.45 -5.28 -4.79
C THR A 141 -3.37 -4.94 -3.62
N VAL A 142 -4.53 -4.38 -3.92
CA VAL A 142 -5.63 -4.14 -2.97
C VAL A 142 -6.82 -4.96 -3.48
N GLN A 143 -7.31 -5.89 -2.66
CA GLN A 143 -8.35 -6.85 -3.05
C GLN A 143 -9.33 -7.12 -1.92
#